data_AF-A0A8K0U5I0-F1
#
_entry.id   AF-A0A8K0U5I0-F1
#
_cell.length_a   1.000
_cell.length_b   1.000
_cell.length_c   1.000
_cell.angle_alpha   90.00
_cell.angle_beta   90.00
_cell.angle_gamma   90.00
#
_symmetry.space_group_name_H-M   'P 1'
#
loop_
_entity.id
_entity.type
_entity.pdbx_description
1 polymer ?
#
loop_
_entity_poly.entity_id
_entity_poly.type
_entity_poly.pdbx_seq_one_letter_code
_entity_poly.pdbx_strand_id
1 'polypeptide(L)'
;MTASHCQPHADDADAVLESSDQVKFCVHRCILSAASPFFEHMFSLPQPPSESRGENCRPVIPVSECSSTLSAVLQFVYPEPDPVVTSLDELSTLLSTAVKYDLLGVVAALRKELVASKFLEDCPLRVYAIASRFELEHEAQIASRHTLSLNILDCPLCDDLKFISAHAYHRLLVLHKTRAEAAQGLLSVSRDVKCMQCSGPYYGAFVPPKWWKEFEKLAKEELALRPTSQAIFSMPFLARAASASGCLRCASSILDAHEFLAGLKKQIDDLPSTI
;
A
#
# COMPACT_ATOMS: atom_id res chain seq x y z
N MET A 1 -24.76 13.03 -10.64
CA MET A 1 -25.54 12.32 -11.67
C MET A 1 -25.02 10.89 -11.64
N THR A 2 -25.83 9.99 -11.08
CA THR A 2 -25.50 8.58 -10.84
C THR A 2 -25.67 7.78 -12.13
N ALA A 3 -24.79 6.79 -12.36
CA ALA A 3 -24.90 5.81 -13.42
C ALA A 3 -26.29 5.17 -13.43
N SER A 4 -27.16 5.64 -14.33
CA SER A 4 -28.44 5.05 -14.64
C SER A 4 -28.45 4.70 -16.12
N HIS A 5 -28.93 3.49 -16.40
CA HIS A 5 -29.29 2.90 -17.69
C HIS A 5 -29.33 3.86 -18.89
N CYS A 6 -28.73 3.41 -20.02
CA CYS A 6 -28.93 3.93 -21.39
C CYS A 6 -29.75 5.23 -21.48
N GLN A 7 -29.11 6.38 -21.21
CA GLN A 7 -29.51 7.72 -21.69
C GLN A 7 -28.51 8.78 -21.17
N PRO A 8 -28.20 9.88 -21.88
CA PRO A 8 -28.32 10.22 -23.30
C PRO A 8 -26.97 10.77 -23.84
N HIS A 9 -25.85 10.10 -23.60
CA HIS A 9 -24.65 10.37 -24.38
C HIS A 9 -24.74 9.58 -25.69
N ALA A 10 -25.14 10.29 -26.74
CA ALA A 10 -24.84 10.04 -28.15
C ALA A 10 -25.87 9.30 -29.02
N ASP A 11 -26.72 10.11 -29.67
CA ASP A 11 -27.27 9.79 -30.99
C ASP A 11 -26.15 9.44 -32.01
N ASP A 12 -24.92 9.90 -31.76
CA ASP A 12 -23.69 9.65 -32.52
C ASP A 12 -22.85 8.44 -32.05
N ALA A 13 -23.26 7.70 -31.02
CA ALA A 13 -22.52 6.51 -30.60
C ALA A 13 -22.54 5.44 -31.70
N ASP A 14 -21.40 4.81 -31.92
CA ASP A 14 -21.15 3.90 -33.06
C ASP A 14 -20.84 2.46 -32.61
N ALA A 15 -20.88 2.18 -31.30
CA ALA A 15 -20.83 0.84 -30.72
C ALA A 15 -21.59 0.76 -29.39
N VAL A 16 -21.91 -0.47 -28.98
CA VAL A 16 -22.53 -0.78 -27.68
C VAL A 16 -21.70 -1.85 -26.97
N LEU A 17 -21.24 -1.58 -25.76
CA LEU A 17 -20.69 -2.61 -24.86
C LEU A 17 -21.82 -3.18 -24.02
N GLU A 18 -21.93 -4.50 -23.94
CA GLU A 18 -22.90 -5.19 -23.10
C GLU A 18 -22.18 -5.89 -21.96
N SER A 19 -22.47 -5.49 -20.72
CA SER A 19 -21.87 -6.07 -19.51
C SER A 19 -22.39 -7.49 -19.24
N SER A 20 -21.71 -8.22 -18.34
CA SER A 20 -22.10 -9.58 -17.97
C SER A 20 -23.49 -9.69 -17.33
N ASP A 21 -23.97 -8.60 -16.71
CA ASP A 21 -25.29 -8.42 -16.13
C ASP A 21 -26.29 -7.75 -17.10
N GLN A 22 -26.01 -7.82 -18.40
CA GLN A 22 -26.89 -7.42 -19.51
C GLN A 22 -27.22 -5.91 -19.54
N VAL A 23 -26.38 -5.07 -18.94
CA VAL A 23 -26.49 -3.62 -19.04
C VAL A 23 -25.73 -3.15 -20.28
N LYS A 24 -26.39 -2.33 -21.09
CA LYS A 24 -25.83 -1.80 -22.34
C LYS A 24 -25.28 -0.40 -22.13
N PHE A 25 -24.08 -0.17 -22.67
CA PHE A 25 -23.37 1.10 -22.64
C PHE A 25 -23.12 1.55 -24.07
N CYS A 26 -23.72 2.67 -24.48
CA CYS A 26 -23.43 3.31 -25.76
C CYS A 26 -22.05 3.97 -25.68
N VAL A 27 -21.16 3.63 -26.60
CA VAL A 27 -19.77 4.11 -26.61
C VAL A 27 -19.35 4.60 -28.00
N HIS A 28 -18.25 5.35 -28.03
CA HIS A 28 -17.63 5.87 -29.25
C HIS A 28 -16.33 5.11 -29.50
N ARG A 29 -16.24 4.46 -30.67
CA ARG A 29 -15.06 3.71 -31.08
C ARG A 29 -13.84 4.61 -31.12
N CYS A 30 -13.98 5.86 -31.55
CA CYS A 30 -12.86 6.82 -31.62
C CYS A 30 -12.27 7.12 -30.24
N ILE A 31 -13.10 7.34 -29.21
CA ILE A 31 -12.65 7.62 -27.84
C ILE A 31 -11.98 6.38 -27.25
N LEU A 32 -12.62 5.22 -27.35
CA LEU A 32 -12.08 3.97 -26.83
C LEU A 32 -10.77 3.57 -27.53
N SER A 33 -10.66 3.75 -28.85
CA SER A 33 -9.43 3.49 -29.60
C SER A 33 -8.31 4.44 -29.20
N ALA A 34 -8.62 5.71 -28.96
CA ALA A 34 -7.63 6.68 -28.50
C ALA A 34 -7.14 6.38 -27.07
N ALA A 35 -7.99 5.81 -26.22
CA ALA A 35 -7.66 5.48 -24.85
C ALA A 35 -6.97 4.11 -24.67
N SER A 36 -7.17 3.19 -25.62
CA SER A 36 -6.78 1.78 -25.50
C SER A 36 -6.37 1.17 -26.85
N PRO A 37 -5.12 0.69 -26.96
CA PRO A 37 -4.67 -0.10 -28.10
C PRO A 37 -5.47 -1.40 -28.28
N PHE A 38 -5.95 -2.00 -27.18
CA PHE A 38 -6.81 -3.19 -27.24
C PHE A 38 -8.09 -2.89 -28.02
N PHE A 39 -8.78 -1.80 -27.68
CA PHE A 39 -10.01 -1.42 -28.36
C PHE A 39 -9.75 -0.99 -29.80
N GLU A 40 -8.68 -0.23 -30.07
CA GLU A 40 -8.25 0.12 -31.43
C GLU A 40 -8.09 -1.14 -32.31
N HIS A 41 -7.34 -2.12 -31.83
CA HIS A 41 -7.11 -3.37 -32.55
C HIS A 41 -8.40 -4.18 -32.71
N MET A 42 -9.18 -4.35 -31.64
CA MET A 42 -10.46 -5.08 -31.68
C MET A 42 -11.42 -4.48 -32.72
N PHE A 43 -11.48 -3.16 -32.82
CA PHE A 43 -12.32 -2.46 -33.78
C PHE A 43 -11.81 -2.55 -35.22
N SER A 44 -10.52 -2.80 -35.43
CA SER A 44 -9.93 -2.99 -36.76
C SER A 44 -10.22 -4.37 -37.38
N LEU A 45 -10.64 -5.36 -36.56
CA LEU A 45 -10.86 -6.73 -37.02
C LEU A 45 -12.08 -6.83 -37.96
N PRO A 46 -12.01 -7.66 -39.02
CA PRO A 46 -13.15 -7.92 -39.89
C PRO A 46 -14.31 -8.52 -39.09
N GLN A 47 -15.48 -7.90 -39.13
CA GLN A 47 -16.67 -8.49 -38.51
C GLN A 47 -17.27 -9.55 -39.43
N PRO A 48 -17.78 -10.68 -38.88
CA PRO A 48 -18.50 -11.66 -39.68
C PRO A 48 -19.72 -10.99 -40.33
N PRO A 49 -20.11 -11.41 -41.54
CA PRO A 49 -21.26 -10.83 -42.23
C PRO A 49 -22.52 -11.03 -41.36
N SER A 50 -23.04 -9.94 -40.82
CA SER A 50 -24.27 -9.94 -40.03
C SER A 50 -25.49 -10.12 -40.95
N GLU A 51 -26.36 -11.06 -40.60
CA GLU A 51 -27.61 -11.36 -41.34
C GLU A 51 -28.66 -10.24 -41.23
N SER A 52 -28.45 -9.24 -40.38
CA SER A 52 -29.34 -8.10 -40.15
C SER A 52 -28.76 -6.79 -40.70
N ARG A 53 -28.79 -6.62 -42.03
CA ARG A 53 -28.58 -5.31 -42.68
C ARG A 53 -29.81 -4.42 -42.49
N GLY A 54 -29.97 -3.86 -41.29
CA GLY A 54 -30.76 -2.66 -41.07
C GLY A 54 -29.83 -1.47 -40.85
N GLU A 55 -30.10 -0.33 -41.49
CA GLU A 55 -29.24 0.88 -41.54
C GLU A 55 -28.90 1.51 -40.17
N ASN A 56 -29.41 0.97 -39.05
CA ASN A 56 -29.25 1.52 -37.69
C ASN A 56 -28.74 0.51 -36.65
N CYS A 57 -28.25 -0.68 -37.03
CA CYS A 57 -27.79 -1.68 -36.06
C CYS A 57 -26.33 -1.42 -35.64
N ARG A 58 -26.14 -0.68 -34.54
CA ARG A 58 -24.83 -0.53 -33.87
C ARG A 58 -24.31 -1.90 -33.41
N PRO A 59 -23.03 -2.23 -33.59
CA PRO A 59 -22.47 -3.51 -33.12
C PRO A 59 -22.55 -3.60 -31.59
N VAL A 60 -23.09 -4.70 -31.10
CA VAL A 60 -23.14 -5.03 -29.66
C VAL A 60 -21.97 -5.96 -29.34
N ILE A 61 -21.14 -5.56 -28.40
CA ILE A 61 -19.91 -6.25 -28.02
C ILE A 61 -20.06 -6.72 -26.58
N PRO A 62 -20.22 -8.02 -26.34
CA PRO A 62 -20.31 -8.55 -24.98
C PRO A 62 -18.94 -8.46 -24.28
N VAL A 63 -18.96 -8.02 -23.02
CA VAL A 63 -17.78 -7.96 -22.15
C VAL A 63 -18.02 -8.75 -20.86
N SER A 64 -16.95 -9.19 -20.21
CA SER A 64 -17.05 -10.05 -19.01
C SER A 64 -17.27 -9.29 -17.71
N GLU A 65 -17.09 -7.97 -17.72
CA GLU A 65 -17.22 -7.12 -16.54
C GLU A 65 -18.68 -6.83 -16.24
N CYS A 66 -19.01 -6.70 -14.95
CA CYS A 66 -20.30 -6.22 -14.52
C CYS A 66 -20.47 -4.72 -14.82
N SER A 67 -21.73 -4.27 -14.84
CA SER A 67 -22.10 -2.90 -15.15
C SER A 67 -21.42 -1.85 -14.27
N SER A 68 -21.21 -2.11 -12.97
CA SER A 68 -20.56 -1.17 -12.06
C SER A 68 -19.09 -0.93 -12.41
N THR A 69 -18.34 -2.00 -12.65
CA THR A 69 -16.92 -1.94 -13.04
C THR A 69 -16.77 -1.25 -14.40
N LEU A 70 -17.60 -1.66 -15.37
CA LEU A 70 -17.55 -1.09 -16.71
C LEU A 70 -17.91 0.40 -16.70
N SER A 71 -18.94 0.80 -15.94
CA SER A 71 -19.33 2.20 -15.80
C SER A 71 -18.21 3.05 -15.20
N ALA A 72 -17.54 2.58 -14.15
CA ALA A 72 -16.43 3.29 -13.53
C ALA A 72 -15.23 3.44 -14.48
N VAL A 73 -14.88 2.38 -15.21
CA VAL A 73 -13.80 2.43 -16.22
C VAL A 73 -14.13 3.41 -17.34
N LEU A 74 -15.38 3.41 -17.82
CA LEU A 74 -15.82 4.36 -18.85
C LEU A 74 -15.78 5.80 -18.35
N GLN A 75 -16.11 6.08 -17.09
CA GLN A 75 -16.00 7.43 -16.51
C GLN A 75 -14.56 7.97 -16.55
N PHE A 76 -13.54 7.12 -16.37
CA PHE A 76 -12.14 7.55 -16.53
C PHE A 76 -11.74 7.84 -17.98
N VAL A 77 -12.40 7.20 -18.95
CA VAL A 77 -12.06 7.31 -20.38
C VAL A 77 -12.77 8.49 -21.03
N TYR A 78 -13.99 8.76 -20.59
CA TYR A 78 -14.79 9.87 -21.06
C TYR A 78 -14.44 11.15 -20.29
N PRO A 79 -14.78 12.34 -20.82
CA PRO A 79 -14.55 13.61 -20.15
C PRO A 79 -15.57 13.83 -19.01
N GLU A 80 -15.61 12.88 -18.08
CA GLU A 80 -16.42 12.87 -16.88
C GLU A 80 -15.50 12.98 -15.65
N PRO A 81 -16.01 13.38 -14.49
CA PRO A 81 -15.24 13.31 -13.25
C PRO A 81 -14.85 11.86 -12.94
N ASP A 82 -13.59 11.65 -12.53
CA ASP A 82 -13.11 10.35 -12.10
C ASP A 82 -14.02 9.75 -11.00
N PRO A 83 -14.35 8.45 -11.06
CA PRO A 83 -15.17 7.81 -10.05
C PRO A 83 -14.45 7.76 -8.70
N VAL A 84 -15.22 7.87 -7.62
CA VAL A 84 -14.68 7.76 -6.26
C VAL A 84 -14.48 6.29 -5.93
N VAL A 85 -13.21 5.87 -5.80
CA VAL A 85 -12.87 4.51 -5.39
C VAL A 85 -12.87 4.40 -3.86
N THR A 86 -13.74 3.55 -3.33
CA THR A 86 -14.03 3.49 -1.89
C THR A 86 -13.31 2.35 -1.18
N SER A 87 -12.96 1.28 -1.91
CA SER A 87 -12.38 0.06 -1.33
C SER A 87 -11.23 -0.49 -2.16
N LEU A 88 -10.37 -1.29 -1.53
CA LEU A 88 -9.29 -2.00 -2.23
C LEU A 88 -9.81 -3.11 -3.14
N ASP A 89 -10.96 -3.71 -2.82
CA ASP A 89 -11.62 -4.72 -3.68
C ASP A 89 -12.08 -4.11 -5.01
N GLU A 90 -12.74 -2.95 -4.94
CA GLU A 90 -13.13 -2.15 -6.09
C GLU A 90 -11.89 -1.73 -6.89
N LEU A 91 -10.87 -1.18 -6.21
CA LEU A 91 -9.62 -0.75 -6.84
C LEU A 91 -8.91 -1.89 -7.57
N SER A 92 -8.78 -3.07 -6.93
CA SER A 92 -8.15 -4.27 -7.50
C SER A 92 -8.91 -4.75 -8.75
N THR A 93 -10.24 -4.70 -8.70
CA THR A 93 -11.12 -5.05 -9.84
C THR A 93 -10.97 -4.06 -11.01
N LEU A 94 -10.94 -2.76 -10.71
CA LEU A 94 -10.73 -1.71 -11.71
C LEU A 94 -9.34 -1.79 -12.34
N LEU A 95 -8.28 -2.01 -11.54
CA LEU A 95 -6.92 -2.22 -12.05
C LEU A 95 -6.86 -3.44 -12.97
N SER A 96 -7.47 -4.57 -12.56
CA SER A 96 -7.53 -5.77 -13.39
C SER A 96 -8.20 -5.51 -14.74
N THR A 97 -9.27 -4.71 -14.74
CA THR A 97 -10.01 -4.35 -15.95
C THR A 97 -9.21 -3.38 -16.82
N ALA A 98 -8.59 -2.38 -16.20
CA ALA A 98 -7.76 -1.40 -16.90
C ALA A 98 -6.54 -2.04 -17.57
N VAL A 99 -5.88 -2.99 -16.89
CA VAL A 99 -4.79 -3.78 -17.46
C VAL A 99 -5.31 -4.72 -18.57
N LYS A 100 -6.44 -5.40 -18.36
CA LYS A 100 -7.04 -6.28 -19.38
C LYS A 100 -7.32 -5.56 -20.70
N TYR A 101 -7.77 -4.30 -20.63
CA TYR A 101 -8.10 -3.49 -21.78
C TYR A 101 -7.00 -2.49 -22.18
N ASP A 102 -5.77 -2.64 -21.69
CA ASP A 102 -4.64 -1.74 -21.99
C ASP A 102 -4.95 -0.24 -21.83
N LEU A 103 -5.74 0.10 -20.81
CA LEU A 103 -6.17 1.46 -20.50
C LEU A 103 -5.13 2.18 -19.63
N LEU A 104 -4.00 2.55 -20.23
CA LEU A 104 -2.84 3.12 -19.51
C LEU A 104 -3.17 4.37 -18.68
N GLY A 105 -4.04 5.25 -19.18
CA GLY A 105 -4.47 6.45 -18.44
C GLY A 105 -5.22 6.10 -17.15
N VAL A 106 -6.09 5.09 -17.23
CA VAL A 106 -6.85 4.58 -16.09
C VAL A 106 -5.94 3.89 -15.08
N VAL A 107 -4.99 3.07 -15.55
CA VAL A 107 -3.96 2.47 -14.70
C VAL A 107 -3.17 3.55 -13.95
N ALA A 108 -2.76 4.63 -14.62
CA ALA A 108 -2.02 5.72 -14.00
C ALA A 108 -2.85 6.47 -12.92
N ALA A 109 -4.16 6.65 -13.13
CA ALA A 109 -5.05 7.23 -12.13
C ALA A 109 -5.20 6.30 -10.91
N LEU A 110 -5.49 5.02 -11.14
CA LEU A 110 -5.67 4.02 -10.08
C LEU A 110 -4.39 3.76 -9.27
N ARG A 111 -3.20 3.87 -9.90
CA ARG A 111 -1.91 3.80 -9.20
C ARG A 111 -1.77 4.88 -8.13
N LYS A 112 -2.17 6.12 -8.43
CA LYS A 112 -2.14 7.23 -7.46
C LYS A 112 -3.11 6.98 -6.31
N GLU A 113 -4.29 6.45 -6.64
CA GLU A 113 -5.30 6.13 -5.65
C GLU A 113 -4.88 4.97 -4.74
N LEU A 114 -4.18 3.95 -5.28
CA LEU A 114 -3.66 2.80 -4.53
C LEU A 114 -2.73 3.20 -3.40
N VAL A 115 -1.90 4.24 -3.62
CA VAL A 115 -0.96 4.77 -2.62
C VAL A 115 -1.51 5.97 -1.84
N ALA A 116 -2.83 6.20 -1.89
CA ALA A 116 -3.45 7.21 -1.03
C ALA A 116 -3.31 6.83 0.46
N SER A 117 -3.15 7.85 1.32
CA SER A 117 -2.92 7.66 2.78
C SER A 117 -3.94 6.72 3.42
N LYS A 118 -5.21 6.83 3.02
CA LYS A 118 -6.31 5.98 3.53
C LYS A 118 -5.98 4.48 3.44
N PHE A 119 -5.44 4.01 2.31
CA PHE A 119 -5.16 2.60 2.12
C PHE A 119 -3.82 2.17 2.71
N LEU A 120 -2.82 3.05 2.67
CA LEU A 120 -1.50 2.79 3.25
C LEU A 120 -1.52 2.73 4.77
N GLU A 121 -2.42 3.47 5.42
CA GLU A 121 -2.59 3.44 6.88
C GLU A 121 -3.47 2.27 7.32
N ASP A 122 -4.57 2.01 6.60
CA ASP A 122 -5.51 0.96 6.98
C ASP A 122 -4.98 -0.45 6.68
N CYS A 123 -4.45 -0.69 5.47
CA CYS A 123 -4.14 -2.03 4.98
C CYS A 123 -2.87 -2.09 4.09
N PRO A 124 -1.68 -1.69 4.57
CA PRO A 124 -0.48 -1.57 3.72
C PRO A 124 0.00 -2.91 3.14
N LEU A 125 -0.21 -4.03 3.85
CA LEU A 125 0.13 -5.36 3.31
C LEU A 125 -0.71 -5.71 2.08
N ARG A 126 -1.99 -5.31 2.08
CA ARG A 126 -2.92 -5.53 0.98
C ARG A 126 -2.58 -4.63 -0.22
N VAL A 127 -2.22 -3.36 0.05
CA VAL A 127 -1.69 -2.45 -0.97
C VAL A 127 -0.42 -3.01 -1.61
N TYR A 128 0.52 -3.53 -0.80
CA TYR A 128 1.72 -4.19 -1.30
C TYR A 128 1.39 -5.39 -2.19
N ALA A 129 0.41 -6.21 -1.78
CA ALA A 129 -0.01 -7.37 -2.56
C ALA A 129 -0.60 -6.98 -3.92
N ILE A 130 -1.48 -5.98 -3.95
CA ILE A 130 -2.06 -5.45 -5.20
C ILE A 130 -0.96 -4.86 -6.10
N ALA A 131 -0.09 -4.02 -5.54
CA ALA A 131 1.02 -3.43 -6.29
C ALA A 131 1.94 -4.51 -6.89
N SER A 132 2.28 -5.53 -6.11
CA SER A 132 3.13 -6.64 -6.56
C SER A 132 2.44 -7.50 -7.63
N ARG A 133 1.14 -7.75 -7.51
CA ARG A 133 0.34 -8.51 -8.48
C ARG A 133 0.34 -7.85 -9.85
N PHE A 134 0.27 -6.52 -9.90
CA PHE A 134 0.22 -5.73 -11.14
C PHE A 134 1.61 -5.19 -11.56
N GLU A 135 2.69 -5.70 -10.96
CA GLU A 135 4.08 -5.30 -11.26
C GLU A 135 4.34 -3.79 -11.11
N LEU A 136 3.62 -3.16 -10.19
CA LEU A 136 3.71 -1.73 -9.86
C LEU A 136 4.84 -1.50 -8.84
N GLU A 137 6.08 -1.63 -9.30
CA GLU A 137 7.28 -1.66 -8.45
C GLU A 137 7.43 -0.41 -7.56
N HIS A 138 7.13 0.78 -8.09
CA HIS A 138 7.22 2.03 -7.31
C HIS A 138 6.20 2.07 -6.17
N GLU A 139 4.96 1.66 -6.44
CA GLU A 139 3.88 1.57 -5.46
C GLU A 139 4.15 0.45 -4.43
N ALA A 140 4.74 -0.66 -4.87
CA ALA A 140 5.16 -1.75 -3.99
C ALA A 140 6.26 -1.29 -3.02
N GLN A 141 7.22 -0.48 -3.48
CA GLN A 141 8.23 0.12 -2.61
C GLN A 141 7.60 1.05 -1.56
N ILE A 142 6.68 1.93 -1.97
CA ILE A 142 5.95 2.81 -1.03
C ILE A 142 5.19 1.96 0.00
N ALA A 143 4.41 0.99 -0.44
CA ALA A 143 3.62 0.14 0.45
C ALA A 143 4.51 -0.67 1.41
N SER A 144 5.65 -1.19 0.92
CA SER A 144 6.59 -1.98 1.73
C SER A 144 7.10 -1.20 2.95
N ARG A 145 7.33 0.11 2.81
CA ARG A 145 7.72 0.98 3.92
C ARG A 145 6.65 1.04 5.01
N HIS A 146 5.38 1.15 4.61
CA HIS A 146 4.26 1.19 5.54
C HIS A 146 4.00 -0.16 6.23
N THR A 147 4.42 -1.28 5.62
CA THR A 147 4.32 -2.57 6.30
C THR A 147 5.25 -2.72 7.51
N LEU A 148 6.32 -1.92 7.62
CA LEU A 148 7.32 -2.05 8.69
C LEU A 148 6.73 -1.81 10.10
N SER A 149 5.61 -1.09 10.20
CA SER A 149 4.88 -0.91 11.46
C SER A 149 3.98 -2.09 11.83
N LEU A 150 3.88 -3.10 10.96
CA LEU A 150 3.06 -4.29 11.18
C LEU A 150 3.92 -5.51 11.49
N ASN A 151 3.37 -6.41 12.31
CA ASN A 151 3.85 -7.79 12.34
C ASN A 151 3.19 -8.53 11.18
N ILE A 152 3.94 -8.81 10.11
CA ILE A 152 3.41 -9.46 8.90
C ILE A 152 2.73 -10.80 9.23
N LEU A 153 3.29 -11.56 10.17
CA LEU A 153 2.82 -12.92 10.48
C LEU A 153 1.48 -12.93 11.23
N ASP A 154 1.14 -11.83 11.91
CA ASP A 154 -0.12 -11.68 12.65
C ASP A 154 -1.21 -11.00 11.82
N CYS A 155 -0.88 -10.52 10.61
CA CYS A 155 -1.85 -9.88 9.74
C CYS A 155 -2.88 -10.89 9.22
N PRO A 156 -4.16 -10.49 9.08
CA PRO A 156 -5.16 -11.34 8.50
C PRO A 156 -4.79 -11.69 7.06
N LEU A 157 -5.01 -12.94 6.67
CA LEU A 157 -4.86 -13.35 5.28
C LEU A 157 -5.84 -12.57 4.42
N CYS A 158 -5.35 -11.95 3.34
CA CYS A 158 -6.17 -11.31 2.33
C CYS A 158 -6.09 -12.07 1.01
N ASP A 159 -7.15 -12.01 0.22
CA ASP A 159 -7.23 -12.71 -1.06
C ASP A 159 -6.20 -12.18 -2.09
N ASP A 160 -5.78 -10.93 -1.97
CA ASP A 160 -4.77 -10.35 -2.85
C ASP A 160 -3.40 -11.04 -2.72
N LEU A 161 -3.08 -11.63 -1.54
CA LEU A 161 -1.86 -12.44 -1.36
C LEU A 161 -1.86 -13.74 -2.17
N LYS A 162 -3.03 -14.24 -2.62
CA LYS A 162 -3.12 -15.44 -3.47
C LYS A 162 -2.51 -15.21 -4.85
N PHE A 163 -2.44 -13.96 -5.29
CA PHE A 163 -2.03 -13.58 -6.64
C PHE A 163 -0.59 -13.08 -6.72
N ILE A 164 0.12 -12.97 -5.59
CA ILE A 164 1.53 -12.57 -5.60
C ILE A 164 2.45 -13.78 -5.70
N SER A 165 3.63 -13.57 -6.28
CA SER A 165 4.65 -14.60 -6.29
C SER A 165 5.23 -14.80 -4.88
N ALA A 166 5.64 -16.04 -4.58
CA ALA A 166 6.39 -16.33 -3.36
C ALA A 166 7.69 -15.49 -3.29
N HIS A 167 8.27 -15.12 -4.43
CA HIS A 167 9.42 -14.23 -4.52
C HIS A 167 9.09 -12.82 -3.98
N ALA A 168 7.98 -12.22 -4.42
CA ALA A 168 7.56 -10.89 -3.94
C ALA A 168 7.25 -10.89 -2.44
N TYR A 169 6.61 -11.95 -1.93
CA TYR A 169 6.38 -12.10 -0.49
C TYR A 169 7.69 -12.29 0.29
N HIS A 170 8.61 -13.13 -0.21
CA HIS A 170 9.90 -13.36 0.41
C HIS A 170 10.76 -12.08 0.44
N ARG A 171 10.73 -11.24 -0.60
CA ARG A 171 11.42 -9.95 -0.63
C ARG A 171 10.95 -9.02 0.50
N LEU A 172 9.65 -9.00 0.79
CA LEU A 172 9.09 -8.26 1.92
C LEU A 172 9.57 -8.78 3.28
N LEU A 173 9.61 -10.11 3.46
CA LEU A 173 10.12 -10.71 4.70
C LEU A 173 11.62 -10.44 4.89
N VAL A 174 12.40 -10.46 3.81
CA VAL A 174 13.83 -10.12 3.85
C VAL A 174 14.02 -8.66 4.25
N LEU A 175 13.22 -7.72 3.72
CA LEU A 175 13.25 -6.33 4.15
C LEU A 175 13.01 -6.21 5.67
N HIS A 176 11.98 -6.87 6.19
CA HIS A 176 11.66 -6.84 7.63
C HIS A 176 12.80 -7.42 8.48
N LYS A 177 13.32 -8.58 8.09
CA LYS A 177 14.41 -9.25 8.81
C LYS A 177 15.68 -8.41 8.82
N THR A 178 16.14 -7.96 7.64
CA THR A 178 17.39 -7.20 7.51
C THR A 178 17.31 -5.87 8.24
N ARG A 179 16.17 -5.18 8.17
CA ARG A 179 15.96 -3.93 8.91
C ARG A 179 15.89 -4.17 10.42
N ALA A 180 15.23 -5.25 10.87
CA ALA A 180 15.19 -5.62 12.29
C ALA A 180 16.60 -5.87 12.84
N GLU A 181 17.41 -6.68 12.14
CA GLU A 181 18.81 -6.96 12.51
C GLU A 181 19.65 -5.69 12.56
N ALA A 182 19.53 -4.81 11.56
CA ALA A 182 20.24 -3.53 11.53
C ALA A 182 19.80 -2.59 12.66
N ALA A 183 18.48 -2.45 12.91
CA ALA A 183 17.95 -1.61 13.98
C ALA A 183 18.37 -2.10 15.37
N GLN A 184 18.36 -3.42 15.58
CA GLN A 184 18.86 -4.02 16.82
C GLN A 184 20.37 -3.82 17.00
N GLY A 185 21.14 -3.86 15.91
CA GLY A 185 22.57 -3.58 15.92
C GLY A 185 22.92 -2.13 16.28
N LEU A 186 22.01 -1.18 16.00
CA LEU A 186 22.16 0.23 16.38
C LEU A 186 21.89 0.50 17.86
N LEU A 187 21.22 -0.41 18.57
CA LEU A 187 20.92 -0.27 20.00
C LEU A 187 22.20 -0.34 20.84
N SER A 188 22.91 0.79 20.92
CA SER A 188 24.13 0.97 21.69
C SER A 188 24.03 2.22 22.53
N VAL A 189 24.41 2.12 23.81
CA VAL A 189 24.32 3.23 24.76
C VAL A 189 25.57 4.10 24.70
N SER A 190 25.38 5.42 24.59
CA SER A 190 26.48 6.36 24.75
C SER A 190 26.98 6.39 26.20
N ARG A 191 28.29 6.62 26.37
CA ARG A 191 28.91 6.81 27.70
C ARG A 191 28.37 8.02 28.46
N ASP A 192 27.74 8.94 27.75
CA ASP A 192 27.15 10.16 28.31
C ASP A 192 25.81 9.90 29.01
N VAL A 193 25.15 8.79 28.67
CA VAL A 193 23.88 8.39 29.27
C VAL A 193 24.13 7.76 30.63
N LYS A 194 23.78 8.49 31.70
CA LYS A 194 24.01 8.08 33.08
C LYS A 194 22.77 8.27 33.94
N CYS A 195 22.62 7.40 34.93
CA CYS A 195 21.63 7.55 35.99
C CYS A 195 22.34 7.80 37.32
N MET A 196 21.96 8.89 38.00
CA MET A 196 22.60 9.32 39.26
C MET A 196 22.52 8.28 40.39
N GLN A 197 21.52 7.39 40.36
CA GLN A 197 21.35 6.34 41.37
C GLN A 197 21.95 5.00 40.94
N CYS A 198 21.82 4.66 39.66
CA CYS A 198 22.12 3.33 39.16
C CYS A 198 23.52 3.23 38.52
N SER A 199 24.04 4.32 37.96
CA SER A 199 25.41 4.42 37.40
C SER A 199 26.39 5.10 38.36
N GLY A 200 25.90 5.93 39.28
CA GLY A 200 26.71 6.70 40.23
C GLY A 200 27.64 5.91 41.19
N PRO A 201 27.34 4.67 41.62
CA PRO A 201 28.20 3.94 42.55
C PRO A 201 29.54 3.46 41.97
N TYR A 202 29.68 3.41 40.64
CA TYR A 202 30.83 2.82 39.97
C TYR A 202 31.79 3.92 39.50
N TYR A 203 32.64 4.41 40.40
CA TYR A 203 33.72 5.33 40.04
C TYR A 203 34.70 4.66 39.07
N GLY A 204 34.88 5.25 37.89
CA GLY A 204 35.90 4.84 36.91
C GLY A 204 35.49 3.76 35.90
N ALA A 205 34.34 3.09 36.08
CA ALA A 205 33.83 2.10 35.13
C ALA A 205 32.46 2.52 34.58
N PHE A 206 32.29 2.49 33.25
CA PHE A 206 30.99 2.78 32.64
C PHE A 206 30.01 1.64 32.93
N VAL A 207 28.96 1.93 33.68
CA VAL A 207 27.83 1.03 33.90
C VAL A 207 26.58 1.65 33.29
N PRO A 208 26.00 1.03 32.25
CA PRO A 208 24.81 1.56 31.61
C PRO A 208 23.65 1.58 32.62
N PRO A 209 22.78 2.61 32.57
CA PRO A 209 21.62 2.68 33.46
C PRO A 209 20.78 1.40 33.38
N LYS A 210 20.16 1.02 34.50
CA LYS A 210 19.27 -0.16 34.53
C LYS A 210 18.14 -0.07 33.51
N TRP A 211 17.58 1.14 33.32
CA TRP A 211 16.55 1.37 32.31
C TRP A 211 17.03 1.06 30.90
N TRP A 212 18.30 1.30 30.58
CA TRP A 212 18.83 1.01 29.25
C TRP A 212 18.84 -0.49 28.98
N LYS A 213 19.20 -1.31 29.97
CA LYS A 213 19.19 -2.78 29.82
C LYS A 213 17.78 -3.31 29.56
N GLU A 214 16.79 -2.79 30.30
CA GLU A 214 15.39 -3.17 30.08
C GLU A 214 14.86 -2.63 28.76
N PHE A 215 15.19 -1.39 28.41
CA PHE A 215 14.85 -0.80 27.12
C PHE A 215 15.42 -1.62 25.96
N GLU A 216 16.71 -1.95 25.99
CA GLU A 216 17.39 -2.71 24.94
C GLU A 216 16.75 -4.09 24.76
N LYS A 217 16.44 -4.79 25.85
CA LYS A 217 15.75 -6.08 25.82
C LYS A 217 14.38 -5.96 25.15
N LEU A 218 13.52 -5.06 25.67
CA LEU A 218 12.17 -4.87 25.16
C LEU A 218 12.19 -4.35 23.71
N ALA A 219 13.14 -3.48 23.37
CA ALA A 219 13.27 -2.91 22.03
C ALA A 219 13.71 -3.96 21.02
N LYS A 220 14.59 -4.91 21.38
CA LYS A 220 14.94 -6.03 20.51
C LYS A 220 13.73 -6.92 20.21
N GLU A 221 12.92 -7.22 21.23
CA GLU A 221 11.69 -8.00 21.08
C GLU A 221 10.68 -7.27 20.16
N GLU A 222 10.47 -5.97 20.35
CA GLU A 222 9.55 -5.18 19.52
C GLU A 222 10.07 -5.00 18.08
N LEU A 223 11.35 -4.66 17.90
CA LEU A 223 11.97 -4.47 16.58
C LEU A 223 12.02 -5.76 15.76
N ALA A 224 12.05 -6.93 16.41
CA ALA A 224 11.96 -8.22 15.72
C ALA A 224 10.58 -8.43 15.06
N LEU A 225 9.52 -7.83 15.60
CA LEU A 225 8.17 -7.92 15.07
C LEU A 225 7.82 -6.74 14.16
N ARG A 226 8.26 -5.54 14.54
CA ARG A 226 7.95 -4.27 13.88
C ARG A 226 9.23 -3.44 13.79
N PRO A 227 9.99 -3.49 12.69
CA PRO A 227 11.29 -2.82 12.55
C PRO A 227 11.16 -1.28 12.35
N THR A 228 10.44 -0.61 13.26
CA THR A 228 10.21 0.84 13.25
C THR A 228 10.59 1.47 14.59
N SER A 229 11.03 2.72 14.55
CA SER A 229 11.43 3.47 15.74
C SER A 229 10.22 3.95 16.56
N GLN A 230 9.05 4.13 15.94
CA GLN A 230 7.89 4.77 16.54
C GLN A 230 7.38 4.06 17.80
N ALA A 231 7.36 2.73 17.81
CA ALA A 231 6.88 1.95 18.95
C ALA A 231 7.84 2.04 20.15
N ILE A 232 9.14 1.82 19.93
CA ILE A 232 10.15 1.74 20.99
C ILE A 232 10.44 3.11 21.63
N PHE A 233 10.33 4.22 20.89
CA PHE A 233 10.52 5.57 21.44
C PHE A 233 9.22 6.23 21.90
N SER A 234 8.11 5.51 21.93
CA SER A 234 6.86 6.03 22.47
C SER A 234 6.95 6.24 23.99
N MET A 235 6.29 7.27 24.52
CA MET A 235 6.26 7.54 25.96
C MET A 235 5.80 6.33 26.80
N PRO A 236 4.76 5.56 26.40
CA PRO A 236 4.36 4.36 27.13
C PRO A 236 5.45 3.28 27.15
N PHE A 237 6.23 3.14 26.08
CA PHE A 237 7.32 2.17 26.00
C PHE A 237 8.48 2.57 26.92
N LEU A 238 8.91 3.84 26.85
CA LEU A 238 9.97 4.36 27.71
C LEU A 238 9.58 4.31 29.20
N ALA A 239 8.33 4.65 29.55
CA ALA A 239 7.83 4.54 30.92
C ALA A 239 7.82 3.10 31.45
N ARG A 240 7.52 2.13 30.57
CA ARG A 240 7.58 0.69 30.89
C ARG A 240 9.01 0.26 31.18
N ALA A 241 9.97 0.65 30.34
CA ALA A 241 11.40 0.37 30.56
C ALA A 241 11.91 1.02 31.87
N ALA A 242 11.50 2.26 32.16
CA ALA A 242 11.82 2.93 33.41
C ALA A 242 11.28 2.19 34.64
N SER A 243 10.01 1.78 34.58
CA SER A 243 9.35 1.07 35.69
C SER A 243 9.96 -0.31 35.93
N ALA A 244 10.24 -1.06 34.86
CA ALA A 244 10.89 -2.38 34.94
C ALA A 244 12.29 -2.31 35.56
N SER A 245 12.99 -1.17 35.44
CA SER A 245 14.33 -0.99 35.98
C SER A 245 14.41 -0.99 37.52
N GLY A 246 13.27 -0.78 38.21
CA GLY A 246 13.19 -0.70 39.68
C GLY A 246 13.95 0.48 40.30
N CYS A 247 14.37 1.47 39.51
CA CYS A 247 15.21 2.60 39.92
C CYS A 247 14.41 3.91 39.87
N LEU A 248 14.23 4.58 41.01
CA LEU A 248 13.38 5.78 41.13
C LEU A 248 13.82 6.97 40.26
N ARG A 249 15.11 7.04 39.91
CA ARG A 249 15.69 8.11 39.08
C ARG A 249 15.83 7.77 37.60
N CYS A 250 15.45 6.56 37.18
CA CYS A 250 15.58 6.18 35.77
C CYS A 250 14.62 6.93 34.85
N ALA A 251 13.43 7.31 35.32
CA ALA A 251 12.51 8.15 34.54
C ALA A 251 13.14 9.51 34.21
N SER A 252 13.75 10.19 35.19
CA SER A 252 14.47 11.45 34.96
C SER A 252 15.67 11.25 34.04
N SER A 253 16.44 10.18 34.22
CA SER A 253 17.59 9.84 33.35
C SER A 253 17.19 9.65 31.88
N ILE A 254 16.00 9.12 31.60
CA ILE A 254 15.47 9.00 30.23
C ILE A 254 15.18 10.40 29.64
N LEU A 255 14.59 11.29 30.43
CA LEU A 255 14.30 12.67 29.99
C LEU A 255 15.62 13.43 29.72
N ASP A 256 16.62 13.27 30.59
CA ASP A 256 17.94 13.87 30.40
C ASP A 256 18.62 13.32 29.12
N ALA A 257 18.38 12.05 28.78
CA ALA A 257 18.93 11.39 27.59
C ALA A 257 18.15 11.64 26.29
N HIS A 258 17.24 12.63 26.24
CA HIS A 258 16.38 12.87 25.08
C HIS A 258 17.14 13.12 23.77
N GLU A 259 18.26 13.87 23.78
CA GLU A 259 19.06 14.12 22.58
C GLU A 259 19.66 12.82 22.02
N PHE A 260 20.16 11.97 22.90
CA PHE A 260 20.69 10.67 22.54
C PHE A 260 19.59 9.77 21.94
N LEU A 261 18.42 9.72 22.58
CA LEU A 261 17.28 8.95 22.07
C LEU A 261 16.78 9.48 20.72
N ALA A 262 16.76 10.80 20.51
CA ALA A 262 16.42 11.42 19.24
C ALA A 262 17.45 11.09 18.14
N GLY A 263 18.74 11.10 18.47
CA GLY A 263 19.81 10.68 17.57
C GLY A 263 19.69 9.21 17.16
N LEU A 264 19.45 8.32 18.13
CA LEU A 264 19.25 6.89 17.89
C LEU A 264 17.98 6.63 17.05
N LYS A 265 16.89 7.33 17.36
CA LYS A 265 15.66 7.29 16.56
C LYS A 265 15.94 7.64 15.11
N LYS A 266 16.65 8.74 14.86
CA LYS A 266 17.02 9.18 13.51
C LYS A 266 17.87 8.12 12.79
N GLN A 267 18.86 7.53 13.46
CA GLN A 267 19.67 6.46 12.86
C GLN A 267 18.84 5.24 12.44
N ILE A 268 17.85 4.85 13.26
CA ILE A 268 16.92 3.76 12.93
C ILE A 268 16.00 4.15 11.77
N ASP A 269 15.52 5.39 11.73
CA ASP A 269 14.64 5.88 10.66
C ASP A 269 15.38 5.97 9.31
N ASP A 270 16.67 6.34 9.33
CA ASP A 270 17.55 6.46 8.16
C ASP A 270 17.95 5.10 7.53
N LEU A 271 17.65 3.97 8.18
CA LEU A 271 17.88 2.64 7.59
C LEU A 271 17.11 2.46 6.27
N PRO A 272 17.53 1.53 5.38
CA PRO A 272 16.78 1.20 4.18
C PRO A 272 15.35 0.72 4.49
N SER A 273 14.35 1.42 3.96
CA SER A 273 12.93 1.24 4.34
C SER A 273 12.05 0.65 3.25
N THR A 274 12.62 0.27 2.11
CA THR A 274 11.87 -0.25 0.96
C THR A 274 12.55 -1.50 0.43
N ILE A 275 11.76 -2.35 -0.23
CA ILE A 275 12.22 -3.58 -0.90
C ILE A 275 13.19 -3.31 -2.05
#